data_AF-S9PL12-F1
#
_entry.id   AF-S9PL12-F1
#
_cell.length_a   1.000
_cell.length_b   1.000
_cell.length_c   1.000
_cell.angle_alpha   90.00
_cell.angle_beta   90.00
_cell.angle_gamma   90.00
#
_symmetry.space_group_name_H-M   'P 1'
#
loop_
_entity.id
_entity.type
_entity.pdbx_description
1 polymer ?
#
loop_
_entity_poly.entity_id
_entity_poly.type
_entity_poly.pdbx_seq_one_letter_code
_entity_poly.pdbx_strand_id
1 'polypeptide(L)'
;MGSDAPDVVVELDCPVEGSVSKVKTEESPSFTPSWKDGTCVTTSPEWRNAPIRIKVLDVDFLSSEEILTTSYTLEEKDFATGTIELPLSADGTHTLKLRLSRVQ
;
A
#
# COMPACT_ATOMS: atom_id res chain seq x y z
N MET A 1 -20.10 22.76 4.48
CA MET A 1 -18.88 22.33 5.20
C MET A 1 -18.02 21.69 4.14
N GLY A 2 -16.91 22.34 3.79
CA GLY A 2 -15.98 21.79 2.80
C GLY A 2 -15.39 20.52 3.39
N SER A 3 -15.41 19.43 2.63
CA SER A 3 -14.70 18.22 3.01
C SER A 3 -13.22 18.55 2.92
N ASP A 4 -12.55 18.72 4.06
CA ASP A 4 -11.09 18.71 4.06
C ASP A 4 -10.63 17.37 3.47
N ALA A 5 -9.54 17.41 2.71
CA ALA A 5 -8.98 16.21 2.12
C ALA A 5 -8.39 15.33 3.23
N PRO A 6 -8.48 14.00 3.14
CA PRO A 6 -7.88 13.11 4.11
C PRO A 6 -6.35 13.21 4.05
N ASP A 7 -5.71 13.08 5.20
CA ASP A 7 -4.26 13.03 5.39
C ASP A 7 -3.81 11.57 5.23
N VAL A 8 -3.63 11.13 3.98
CA VAL A 8 -3.50 9.70 3.69
C VAL A 8 -2.07 9.18 3.91
N VAL A 9 -1.96 8.05 4.61
CA VAL A 9 -0.73 7.25 4.75
C VAL A 9 -1.00 5.79 4.37
N VAL A 10 -0.06 5.17 3.67
CA VAL A 10 -0.07 3.73 3.39
C VAL A 10 1.04 3.04 4.20
N GLU A 11 0.66 2.04 5.00
CA GLU A 11 1.60 1.12 5.66
C GLU A 11 1.63 -0.22 4.92
N LEU A 12 2.83 -0.77 4.72
CA LEU A 12 3.05 -2.09 4.14
C LEU A 12 3.87 -2.97 5.09
N ASP A 13 3.43 -4.22 5.27
CA ASP A 13 4.25 -5.27 5.86
C ASP A 13 5.12 -5.89 4.76
N CYS A 14 6.44 -5.74 4.91
CA CYS A 14 7.48 -6.13 3.99
C CYS A 14 8.17 -7.43 4.40
N PRO A 15 8.00 -8.53 3.66
CA PRO A 15 8.73 -9.77 3.92
C PRO A 15 10.18 -9.63 3.44
N VAL A 16 11.14 -9.51 4.35
CA VAL A 16 12.58 -9.34 4.03
C VAL A 16 13.40 -10.33 4.86
N GLU A 17 14.17 -11.18 4.19
CA GLU A 17 15.11 -12.15 4.79
C GLU A 17 14.45 -13.09 5.82
N GLY A 18 13.21 -13.49 5.57
CA GLY A 18 12.43 -14.34 6.48
C GLY A 18 11.87 -13.61 7.71
N SER A 19 11.94 -12.28 7.74
CA SER A 19 11.30 -11.41 8.74
C SER A 19 10.24 -10.50 8.08
N VAL A 20 9.43 -9.83 8.89
CA VAL A 20 8.47 -8.81 8.42
C VAL A 20 8.86 -7.46 8.99
N SER A 21 9.19 -6.51 8.11
CA SER A 21 9.42 -5.11 8.45
C SER A 21 8.21 -4.26 8.06
N LYS A 22 8.00 -3.11 8.71
CA LYS A 22 6.94 -2.17 8.32
C LYS A 22 7.55 -0.98 7.61
N VAL A 23 7.00 -0.63 6.45
CA VAL A 23 7.31 0.63 5.74
C VAL A 23 6.05 1.48 5.69
N LYS A 24 6.23 2.79 5.69
CA LYS A 24 5.15 3.77 5.58
C LYS A 24 5.51 4.80 4.53
N THR A 25 4.50 5.33 3.86
CA THR A 25 4.63 6.55 3.06
C THR A 25 4.62 7.79 3.94
N GLU A 26 5.07 8.91 3.39
CA GLU A 26 4.76 10.24 3.90
C GLU A 26 3.24 10.49 3.84
N GLU A 27 2.77 11.41 4.66
CA GLU A 27 1.38 11.88 4.68
C GLU A 27 1.05 12.69 3.42
N SER A 28 -0.16 12.53 2.89
CA SER A 28 -0.62 13.26 1.73
C SER A 28 -2.07 13.77 1.90
N PRO A 29 -2.29 15.09 2.10
CA PRO A 29 -3.61 15.70 2.22
C PRO A 29 -4.32 15.72 0.86
N SER A 30 -4.95 14.61 0.46
CA SER A 30 -5.53 14.46 -0.88
C SER A 30 -6.57 13.33 -0.97
N PHE A 31 -7.60 13.55 -1.79
CA PHE A 31 -8.49 12.47 -2.24
C PHE A 31 -7.88 11.55 -3.30
N THR A 32 -6.76 11.96 -3.91
CA THR A 32 -6.03 11.19 -4.92
C THR A 32 -4.52 11.25 -4.63
N PRO A 33 -4.09 10.73 -3.46
CA PRO A 33 -2.71 10.83 -3.03
C PRO A 33 -1.79 9.98 -3.91
N SER A 34 -0.52 10.40 -4.01
CA SER A 34 0.50 9.65 -4.75
C SER A 34 1.83 9.77 -4.03
N TRP A 35 2.53 8.65 -3.89
CA TRP A 35 3.78 8.58 -3.13
C TRP A 35 4.93 8.09 -4.00
N LYS A 36 6.14 8.44 -3.57
CA LYS A 36 7.40 7.94 -4.17
C LYS A 36 8.28 7.22 -3.14
N ASP A 37 7.87 7.22 -1.89
CA ASP A 37 8.51 6.59 -0.74
C ASP A 37 7.69 5.35 -0.28
N GLY A 38 7.89 4.89 0.96
CA GLY A 38 7.23 3.66 1.46
C GLY A 38 7.56 2.39 0.65
N THR A 39 8.71 2.38 -0.04
CA THR A 39 9.08 1.27 -0.92
C THR A 39 9.56 0.07 -0.13
N CYS A 40 9.15 -1.10 -0.60
CA CYS A 40 9.51 -2.39 -0.05
C CYS A 40 10.42 -3.17 -1.01
N VAL A 41 11.67 -3.42 -0.63
CA VAL A 41 12.64 -4.14 -1.47
C VAL A 41 12.89 -5.53 -0.92
N THR A 42 12.55 -6.55 -1.71
CA THR A 42 12.72 -7.96 -1.38
C THR A 42 12.75 -8.81 -2.65
N THR A 43 12.95 -10.13 -2.53
CA THR A 43 13.01 -11.03 -3.68
C THR A 43 11.62 -11.49 -4.14
N SER A 44 11.51 -11.90 -5.41
CA SER A 44 10.23 -12.43 -5.92
C SER A 44 9.75 -13.70 -5.20
N PRO A 45 10.60 -14.64 -4.76
CA PRO A 45 10.16 -15.76 -3.93
C PRO A 45 9.59 -15.32 -2.58
N GLU A 46 10.19 -14.34 -1.91
CA GLU A 46 9.70 -13.84 -0.62
C GLU A 46 8.30 -13.23 -0.75
N TRP A 47 8.10 -12.42 -1.80
CA TRP A 47 6.79 -11.85 -2.13
C TRP A 47 5.70 -12.87 -2.47
N ARG A 48 6.07 -14.04 -2.99
CA ARG A 48 5.09 -15.10 -3.31
C ARG A 48 4.79 -16.01 -2.11
N ASN A 49 5.71 -16.06 -1.14
CA ASN A 49 5.58 -16.93 0.04
C ASN A 49 4.86 -16.24 1.20
N ALA A 50 4.71 -14.92 1.17
CA ALA A 50 3.98 -14.16 2.18
C ALA A 50 3.11 -13.08 1.52
N PRO A 51 1.86 -12.89 1.98
CA PRO A 51 1.03 -11.81 1.48
C PRO A 51 1.60 -10.45 1.89
N ILE A 52 1.47 -9.47 1.01
CA ILE A 52 1.64 -8.06 1.35
C ILE A 52 0.44 -7.67 2.21
N ARG A 53 0.65 -7.32 3.48
CA ARG A 53 -0.39 -6.65 4.27
C ARG A 53 -0.30 -5.16 4.00
N ILE A 54 -1.45 -4.56 3.71
CA ILE A 54 -1.59 -3.18 3.30
C ILE A 54 -2.59 -2.52 4.23
N LYS A 55 -2.20 -1.41 4.83
CA LYS A 55 -3.07 -0.56 5.64
C LYS A 55 -3.10 0.85 5.07
N VAL A 56 -4.29 1.40 4.87
CA VAL A 56 -4.50 2.78 4.44
C VAL A 56 -5.16 3.52 5.59
N LEU A 57 -4.57 4.64 5.98
CA LEU A 57 -4.95 5.45 7.12
C LEU A 57 -5.24 6.87 6.67
N ASP A 58 -6.23 7.49 7.30
CA ASP A 58 -6.36 8.95 7.41
C ASP A 58 -5.71 9.34 8.75
N VAL A 59 -4.67 10.16 8.75
CA VAL A 59 -3.88 10.44 9.96
C VAL A 59 -4.14 11.84 10.52
N ASP A 60 -4.90 11.93 11.62
CA ASP A 60 -5.06 13.18 12.35
C ASP A 60 -4.14 13.27 13.58
N PHE A 61 -3.93 14.51 14.04
CA PHE A 61 -3.16 14.82 15.26
C PHE A 61 -3.64 14.06 16.51
N LEU A 62 -4.95 13.79 16.62
CA LEU A 62 -5.55 13.16 17.79
C LEU A 62 -5.78 11.65 17.63
N SER A 63 -6.17 11.20 16.43
CA SER A 63 -6.46 9.78 16.17
C SER A 63 -6.45 9.51 14.68
N SER A 64 -5.69 8.51 14.24
CA SER A 64 -5.77 8.04 12.86
C SER A 64 -7.01 7.16 12.65
N GLU A 65 -7.73 7.40 11.57
CA GLU A 65 -8.85 6.56 11.13
C GLU A 65 -8.37 5.54 10.08
N GLU A 66 -8.89 4.32 10.18
CA GLU A 66 -8.58 3.27 9.20
C GLU A 66 -9.51 3.39 8.00
N ILE A 67 -8.94 3.61 6.83
CA ILE A 67 -9.67 3.60 5.55
C ILE A 67 -9.80 2.15 5.06
N LEU A 68 -8.69 1.39 5.08
CA LEU A 68 -8.65 0.00 4.64
C LEU A 68 -7.54 -0.78 5.35
N THR A 69 -7.82 -2.05 5.69
CA THR A 69 -6.79 -3.08 5.83
C THR A 69 -7.08 -4.22 4.87
N THR A 70 -6.09 -4.62 4.07
CA THR A 70 -6.18 -5.77 3.16
C THR A 70 -4.87 -6.55 3.10
N SER A 71 -4.92 -7.73 2.49
CA SER A 71 -3.76 -8.55 2.21
C SER A 71 -3.81 -9.02 0.76
N TYR A 72 -2.67 -8.98 0.07
CA TYR A 72 -2.56 -9.44 -1.31
C TYR A 72 -1.34 -10.34 -1.49
N THR A 73 -1.53 -11.54 -2.03
CA THR A 73 -0.42 -12.42 -2.42
C THR A 73 -0.07 -12.15 -3.87
N LEU A 74 1.16 -11.73 -4.14
CA LEU A 74 1.62 -11.49 -5.50
C LEU A 74 1.70 -12.81 -6.28
N GLU A 75 1.20 -12.78 -7.52
CA GLU A 75 1.31 -13.86 -8.49
C GLU A 75 2.34 -13.52 -9.59
N GLU A 76 2.78 -14.52 -10.34
CA GLU A 76 3.76 -14.33 -11.43
C GLU A 76 3.30 -13.27 -12.46
N LYS A 77 2.00 -13.26 -12.77
CA LYS A 77 1.39 -12.27 -13.68
C LYS A 77 1.55 -10.83 -13.20
N ASP A 78 1.62 -10.60 -11.89
CA ASP A 78 1.70 -9.25 -11.33
C ASP A 78 3.11 -8.68 -11.52
N PHE A 79 4.13 -9.51 -11.37
CA PHE A 79 5.51 -9.12 -11.69
C PHE A 79 5.70 -8.80 -13.18
N ALA A 80 5.01 -9.53 -14.06
CA ALA A 80 5.03 -9.26 -15.50
C ALA A 80 4.29 -7.96 -15.85
N THR A 81 3.16 -7.69 -15.20
CA THR A 81 2.37 -6.46 -15.40
C THR A 81 3.06 -5.24 -14.80
N GLY A 82 3.79 -5.41 -13.69
CA GLY A 82 4.50 -4.35 -12.99
C GLY A 82 3.59 -3.46 -12.13
N THR A 83 2.30 -3.76 -12.02
CA THR A 83 1.34 -3.04 -11.18
C THR A 83 0.23 -3.95 -10.69
N ILE A 84 -0.29 -3.66 -9.50
CA ILE A 84 -1.53 -4.24 -8.96
C ILE A 84 -2.49 -3.11 -8.58
N GLU A 85 -3.78 -3.36 -8.74
CA GLU A 85 -4.86 -2.43 -8.36
C GLU A 85 -5.81 -3.14 -7.41
N LEU A 86 -6.01 -2.56 -6.23
CA LEU A 86 -6.80 -3.13 -5.14
C LEU A 86 -7.97 -2.21 -4.83
N PRO A 87 -9.22 -2.71 -4.76
CA PRO A 87 -10.35 -1.89 -4.36
C PRO A 87 -10.25 -1.50 -2.89
N LEU A 88 -10.46 -0.22 -2.59
CA LEU A 88 -10.56 0.34 -1.24
C LEU A 88 -11.98 0.27 -0.68
N SER A 89 -12.97 0.14 -1.55
CA SER A 89 -14.39 0.10 -1.21
C SER A 89 -15.08 -1.06 -1.95
N ALA A 90 -16.18 -1.56 -1.36
CA ALA A 90 -16.92 -2.71 -1.92
C ALA A 90 -17.56 -2.40 -3.30
N ASP A 91 -17.80 -1.14 -3.61
CA ASP A 91 -18.31 -0.67 -4.91
C ASP A 91 -17.20 -0.45 -5.95
N GLY A 92 -15.93 -0.59 -5.57
CA GLY A 92 -14.76 -0.45 -6.45
C GLY A 92 -14.50 0.97 -6.95
N THR A 93 -15.16 1.99 -6.39
CA THR A 93 -15.02 3.38 -6.83
C THR A 93 -13.66 3.98 -6.46
N HIS A 94 -13.04 3.46 -5.39
CA HIS A 94 -11.72 3.86 -4.94
C HIS A 94 -10.75 2.69 -5.05
N THR A 95 -9.55 2.93 -5.59
CA THR A 95 -8.53 1.90 -5.74
C THR A 95 -7.18 2.38 -5.23
N LEU A 96 -6.41 1.44 -4.68
CA LEU A 96 -5.00 1.61 -4.39
C LEU A 96 -4.21 0.90 -5.50
N LYS A 97 -3.36 1.66 -6.18
CA LYS A 97 -2.45 1.15 -7.18
C LYS A 97 -1.05 1.02 -6.61
N LEU A 98 -0.49 -0.18 -6.61
CA LEU A 98 0.89 -0.44 -6.23
C LEU A 98 1.73 -0.74 -7.47
N ARG A 99 2.92 -0.17 -7.54
CA ARG A 99 3.88 -0.39 -8.62
C ARG A 99 4.96 -1.38 -8.17
N LEU A 100 5.22 -2.37 -9.02
CA LEU A 100 6.29 -3.34 -8.86
C LEU A 100 7.41 -2.97 -9.84
N SER A 101 8.64 -2.92 -9.37
CA SER A 101 9.80 -2.65 -10.21
C SER A 101 11.01 -3.44 -9.75
N ARG A 102 11.91 -3.73 -10.68
CA ARG A 102 13.20 -4.33 -10.35
C ARG A 102 14.13 -3.24 -9.83
N VAL A 103 14.80 -3.50 -8.72
CA VAL A 103 15.92 -2.68 -8.27
C VAL A 103 17.06 -2.89 -9.27
N GLN A 104 17.61 -1.79 -9.79
CA GLN A 104 18.78 -1.80 -10.67
C GLN A 104 20.06 -1.87 -9.87
#